data_AF-E8N8R9-F1
#
_entry.id   AF-E8N8R9-F1
#
_cell.length_a   1.000
_cell.length_b   1.000
_cell.length_c   1.000
_cell.angle_alpha   90.00
_cell.angle_beta   90.00
_cell.angle_gamma   90.00
#
_symmetry.space_group_name_H-M   'P 1'
#
loop_
_entity.id
_entity.type
_entity.pdbx_description
1 polymer ?
#
loop_
_entity_poly.entity_id
_entity_poly.type
_entity_poly.pdbx_seq_one_letter_code
_entity_poly.pdbx_strand_id
1 'polypeptide(L)'
;MTRFESPESAFLSPLGADWTIVQLLEWIGADDVRCHDVRLLGILDAIDRALSPSSAVVMAGVVTLVRSLAMRVAAEPGVGERTLGEFVGASEPEDSAPAGVDVLVPV
;
A
#
# COMPACT_ATOMS: atom_id res chain seq x y z
N MET A 1 -15.94 -21.57 -10.32
CA MET A 1 -16.33 -20.22 -9.85
C MET A 1 -15.12 -19.61 -9.16
N THR A 2 -14.27 -18.91 -9.92
CA THR A 2 -13.13 -18.16 -9.38
C THR A 2 -13.61 -16.76 -9.02
N ARG A 3 -13.72 -16.47 -7.72
CA ARG A 3 -13.95 -15.12 -7.22
C ARG A 3 -12.63 -14.37 -7.40
N PHE A 4 -12.54 -13.55 -8.45
CA PHE A 4 -11.54 -12.49 -8.50
C PHE A 4 -11.94 -11.51 -7.40
N GLU A 5 -11.21 -11.50 -6.29
CA GLU A 5 -11.33 -10.42 -5.32
C GLU A 5 -10.67 -9.22 -5.99
N SER A 6 -11.49 -8.34 -6.55
CA SER A 6 -11.01 -7.12 -7.21
C SER A 6 -10.08 -6.38 -6.25
N PRO A 7 -8.94 -5.83 -6.71
CA PRO A 7 -8.06 -5.01 -5.87
C PRO A 7 -8.80 -3.81 -5.23
N GLU A 8 -9.96 -3.43 -5.78
CA GLU A 8 -10.91 -2.48 -5.20
C GLU A 8 -11.52 -2.91 -3.84
N SER A 9 -11.54 -4.21 -3.50
CA SER A 9 -12.04 -4.71 -2.20
C SER A 9 -10.99 -4.65 -1.08
N ALA A 10 -9.73 -4.31 -1.37
CA ALA A 10 -8.72 -4.03 -0.35
C ALA A 10 -9.00 -2.71 0.40
N PHE A 11 -9.89 -1.88 -0.16
CA PHE A 11 -10.28 -0.61 0.43
C PHE A 11 -11.37 -0.80 1.48
N LEU A 12 -11.02 -0.52 2.74
CA LEU A 12 -11.99 -0.43 3.84
C LEU A 12 -12.78 0.87 3.67
N SER A 13 -14.01 0.80 3.18
CA SER A 13 -14.89 1.98 3.07
C SER A 13 -14.90 2.74 4.42
N PRO A 14 -14.49 4.03 4.47
CA PRO A 14 -14.48 5.02 3.38
C PRO A 14 -13.14 5.25 2.64
N LEU A 15 -12.09 4.50 2.93
CA LEU A 15 -10.80 4.64 2.25
C LEU A 15 -10.95 4.31 0.76
N GLY A 16 -10.39 5.15 -0.11
CA GLY A 16 -10.37 4.94 -1.56
C GLY A 16 -8.96 5.02 -2.12
N ALA A 17 -8.76 4.61 -3.37
CA ALA A 17 -7.46 4.67 -4.03
C ALA A 17 -6.93 6.10 -4.16
N ASP A 18 -7.82 7.08 -4.28
CA ASP A 18 -7.52 8.50 -4.45
C ASP A 18 -7.11 9.20 -3.14
N TRP A 19 -7.26 8.51 -2.00
CA TRP A 19 -6.89 9.07 -0.71
C TRP A 19 -5.37 9.26 -0.65
N THR A 20 -4.93 10.34 -0.05
CA THR A 20 -3.50 10.54 0.22
C THR A 20 -3.08 9.90 1.54
N ILE A 21 -1.79 9.66 1.71
CA ILE A 21 -1.23 9.19 2.99
C ILE A 21 -1.57 10.16 4.13
N VAL A 22 -1.55 11.47 3.88
CA VAL A 22 -1.94 12.47 4.89
C VAL A 22 -3.41 12.34 5.29
N GLN A 23 -4.32 12.20 4.32
CA GLN A 23 -5.75 12.02 4.62
C GLN A 23 -6.02 10.73 5.40
N LEU A 24 -5.28 9.65 5.09
CA LEU A 24 -5.33 8.42 5.88
C LEU A 24 -4.89 8.66 7.32
N LEU A 25 -3.76 9.33 7.53
CA LEU A 25 -3.23 9.63 8.87
C LEU A 25 -4.17 10.53 9.68
N GLU A 26 -4.76 11.56 9.04
CA GLU A 26 -5.74 12.44 9.67
C GLU A 26 -7.01 11.68 10.07
N TRP A 27 -7.51 10.81 9.19
CA TRP A 27 -8.69 9.99 9.47
C TRP A 27 -8.46 8.99 10.60
N ILE A 28 -7.26 8.39 10.67
CA ILE A 28 -6.87 7.53 11.80
C ILE A 28 -6.75 8.36 13.07
N GLY A 29 -6.06 9.50 13.02
CA GLY A 29 -5.84 10.38 14.18
C GLY A 29 -7.11 11.04 14.74
N ALA A 30 -8.18 11.11 13.94
CA ALA A 30 -9.47 11.63 14.36
C ALA A 30 -10.22 10.69 15.33
N ASP A 31 -9.84 9.42 15.43
CA ASP A 31 -10.50 8.42 16.27
C ASP A 31 -9.51 7.38 16.77
N ASP A 32 -9.21 7.41 18.08
CA ASP A 32 -8.22 6.53 18.71
C ASP A 32 -8.56 5.03 18.54
N VAL A 33 -9.84 4.68 18.35
CA VAL A 33 -10.23 3.30 18.06
C VAL A 33 -9.60 2.80 16.74
N ARG A 34 -9.41 3.70 15.77
CA ARG A 34 -8.78 3.38 14.47
C ARG A 34 -7.29 3.14 14.60
N CYS A 35 -6.61 3.75 15.58
CA CYS A 35 -5.21 3.44 15.90
C CYS A 35 -5.01 1.99 16.37
N HIS A 36 -6.08 1.29 16.74
CA HIS A 36 -6.07 -0.10 17.17
C HIS A 36 -6.80 -1.05 16.19
N ASP A 37 -7.32 -0.54 15.07
CA ASP A 37 -8.07 -1.35 14.11
C ASP A 37 -7.12 -2.23 13.29
N VAL A 38 -7.05 -3.51 13.65
CA VAL A 38 -6.20 -4.51 12.99
C VAL A 38 -6.48 -4.68 11.50
N ARG A 39 -7.66 -4.25 11.01
CA ARG A 39 -7.97 -4.29 9.57
C ARG A 39 -7.09 -3.32 8.77
N LEU A 40 -6.59 -2.26 9.41
CA LEU A 40 -5.67 -1.29 8.78
C LEU A 40 -4.24 -1.80 8.67
N LEU A 41 -3.88 -2.91 9.33
CA LEU A 41 -2.52 -3.45 9.27
C LEU A 41 -2.10 -3.77 7.84
N GLY A 42 -2.99 -4.37 7.04
CA GLY A 42 -2.65 -4.77 5.67
C GLY A 42 -2.25 -3.58 4.79
N ILE A 43 -3.04 -2.50 4.84
CA ILE A 43 -2.76 -1.31 4.03
C ILE A 43 -1.56 -0.52 4.57
N LEU A 44 -1.40 -0.42 5.89
CA LEU A 44 -0.27 0.28 6.50
C LEU A 44 1.06 -0.46 6.29
N ASP A 45 1.06 -1.79 6.34
CA ASP A 45 2.24 -2.62 6.05
C ASP A 45 2.63 -2.51 4.57
N ALA A 46 1.65 -2.53 3.66
CA ALA A 46 1.90 -2.36 2.22
C ALA A 46 2.55 -0.99 1.93
N ILE A 47 2.06 0.09 2.55
CA ILE A 47 2.65 1.43 2.40
C ILE A 47 4.05 1.48 3.01
N ASP A 48 4.27 0.95 4.22
CA ASP A 48 5.61 0.98 4.85
C ASP A 48 6.63 0.19 4.04
N ARG A 49 6.26 -0.99 3.51
CA ARG A 49 7.14 -1.78 2.62
C ARG A 49 7.46 -1.08 1.32
N ALA A 50 6.47 -0.43 0.70
CA ALA A 50 6.68 0.27 -0.56
C ALA A 50 7.55 1.52 -0.40
N LEU A 51 7.42 2.21 0.73
CA LEU A 51 8.26 3.37 1.07
C LEU A 51 9.65 2.96 1.60
N SER A 52 9.75 1.80 2.23
CA SER A 52 10.99 1.32 2.82
C SER A 52 11.07 -0.20 2.74
N PRO A 53 11.55 -0.75 1.59
CA PRO A 53 11.64 -2.20 1.40
C PRO A 53 12.66 -2.88 2.33
N SER A 54 13.50 -2.09 3.01
CA SER A 54 14.46 -2.55 4.04
C SER A 54 13.88 -2.47 5.46
N SER A 55 12.67 -1.93 5.62
CA SER A 55 11.96 -1.79 6.88
C SER A 55 11.42 -3.15 7.29
N ALA A 56 12.27 -3.94 7.93
CA ALA A 56 11.89 -5.20 8.54
C ALA A 56 11.11 -4.92 9.83
N VAL A 57 9.96 -4.25 9.72
CA VAL A 57 9.05 -4.05 10.85
C VAL A 57 8.24 -5.33 11.06
N VAL A 58 8.97 -6.39 11.40
CA VAL A 58 8.43 -7.71 11.68
C VAL A 58 7.63 -7.57 12.98
N MET A 59 6.31 -7.48 12.86
CA MET A 59 5.33 -7.35 13.96
C MET A 59 5.10 -5.95 14.57
N ALA A 60 5.04 -4.88 13.78
CA ALA A 60 4.45 -3.64 14.30
C ALA A 60 2.92 -3.71 14.38
N GLY A 61 2.37 -3.29 15.53
CA GLY A 61 0.96 -2.97 15.63
C GLY A 61 0.62 -1.69 14.85
N VAL A 62 -0.67 -1.47 14.60
CA VAL A 62 -1.21 -0.32 13.85
C VAL A 62 -0.61 1.01 14.32
N VAL A 63 -0.56 1.23 15.64
CA VAL A 63 0.05 2.43 16.25
C VAL A 63 1.50 2.66 15.81
N THR A 64 2.31 1.60 15.78
CA THR A 64 3.73 1.69 15.41
C THR A 64 3.88 2.03 13.92
N LEU A 65 3.06 1.44 13.05
CA LEU A 65 3.05 1.75 11.62
C LEU A 65 2.57 3.19 11.36
N VAL A 66 1.49 3.62 12.00
CA VAL A 66 0.98 5.00 11.92
C VAL A 66 2.06 6.00 12.37
N ARG A 67 2.75 5.71 13.48
CA ARG A 67 3.83 6.57 13.98
C ARG A 67 5.03 6.62 13.04
N SER A 68 5.45 5.47 12.49
CA SER A 68 6.53 5.39 11.49
C SER A 68 6.19 6.24 10.26
N LEU A 69 4.96 6.07 9.75
CA LEU A 69 4.48 6.77 8.57
C LEU A 69 4.36 8.29 8.81
N ALA A 70 3.82 8.70 9.96
CA ALA A 70 3.73 10.11 10.34
C ALA A 70 5.12 10.77 10.48
N MET A 71 6.08 10.08 11.10
CA MET A 71 7.47 10.56 11.18
C MET A 71 8.10 10.73 9.80
N ARG A 72 7.80 9.82 8.87
CA ARG A 72 8.29 9.90 7.49
C ARG A 72 7.65 11.05 6.72
N VAL A 73 6.34 11.23 6.81
CA VAL A 73 5.65 12.38 6.19
C VAL A 73 6.17 13.71 6.77
N ALA A 74 6.47 13.75 8.07
CA ALA A 74 7.07 14.94 8.68
C ALA A 74 8.49 15.23 8.16
N ALA A 75 9.28 14.18 7.85
CA ALA A 75 10.61 14.33 7.28
C ALA A 75 10.59 14.65 5.77
N GLU A 76 9.62 14.09 5.05
CA GLU A 76 9.48 14.15 3.60
C GLU A 76 8.02 14.40 3.22
N PRO A 77 7.56 15.67 3.18
CA PRO A 77 6.14 16.00 3.00
C PRO A 77 5.58 15.52 1.66
N GLY A 78 6.41 15.41 0.61
CA GLY A 78 5.99 14.86 -0.69
C GLY A 78 5.59 13.38 -0.66
N VAL A 79 5.96 12.62 0.39
CA VAL A 79 5.43 11.27 0.61
C VAL A 79 3.96 11.34 1.04
N GLY A 80 3.59 12.36 1.80
CA GLY A 80 2.23 12.54 2.30
C GLY A 80 1.18 12.79 1.21
N GLU A 81 1.61 13.31 0.06
CA GLU A 81 0.77 13.66 -1.10
C GLU A 81 0.50 12.46 -2.02
N ARG A 82 1.24 11.36 -1.85
CA ARG A 82 1.05 10.15 -2.65
C ARG A 82 -0.26 9.47 -2.32
N THR A 83 -0.88 8.89 -3.35
CA THR A 83 -2.18 8.26 -3.25
C THR A 83 -2.06 6.80 -2.79
N LEU A 84 -3.07 6.27 -2.09
CA LEU A 84 -3.10 4.88 -1.64
C LEU A 84 -3.05 3.89 -2.81
N GLY A 85 -3.64 4.26 -3.96
CA GLY A 85 -3.64 3.47 -5.18
C GLY A 85 -2.24 3.15 -5.73
N GLU A 86 -1.29 4.08 -5.57
CA GLU A 86 0.12 3.87 -5.96
C GLU A 86 0.79 2.71 -5.20
N PHE A 87 0.30 2.39 -4.00
CA PHE A 87 0.89 1.37 -3.13
C PHE A 87 0.13 0.04 -3.17
N VAL A 88 -1.20 0.07 -3.39
CA VAL A 88 -2.04 -1.12 -3.45
C VAL A 88 -1.95 -1.84 -4.80
N GLY A 89 -1.63 -1.12 -5.89
CA GLY A 89 -1.47 -1.70 -7.23
C GLY A 89 -0.09 -2.31 -7.53
N ALA A 90 0.94 -2.03 -6.72
CA ALA A 90 2.32 -2.45 -7.01
C ALA A 90 2.62 -3.95 -6.74
N SER A 91 1.62 -4.74 -6.32
CA SER A 91 1.76 -6.20 -6.12
C SER A 91 1.29 -7.04 -7.30
N GLU A 92 0.80 -6.45 -8.38
CA GLU A 92 0.85 -7.13 -9.66
C GLU A 92 2.27 -6.91 -10.23
N PRO A 93 3.11 -7.94 -10.32
CA PRO A 93 4.03 -7.95 -11.45
C PRO A 93 3.10 -7.89 -12.67
N GLU A 94 2.93 -6.69 -13.23
CA GLU A 94 2.91 -6.60 -14.68
C GLU A 94 4.16 -7.37 -15.11
N ASP A 95 3.95 -8.65 -15.42
CA ASP A 95 4.72 -9.39 -16.39
C ASP A 95 4.62 -8.57 -17.67
N SER A 96 5.42 -7.51 -17.68
CA SER A 96 5.82 -6.76 -18.83
C SER A 96 6.47 -7.79 -19.74
N ALA A 97 5.64 -8.40 -20.58
CA ALA A 97 6.07 -8.82 -21.89
C ALA A 97 6.72 -7.58 -22.54
N PRO A 98 8.01 -7.67 -22.87
CA PRO A 98 8.31 -7.68 -24.30
C PRO A 98 9.53 -8.54 -24.61
N ALA A 99 9.38 -9.51 -25.52
CA ALA A 99 10.25 -9.67 -26.69
C ALA A 99 9.89 -10.95 -27.43
N GLY A 100 9.67 -10.83 -28.74
CA GLY A 100 9.43 -11.94 -29.62
C GLY A 100 10.56 -12.97 -29.56
N VAL A 101 10.19 -14.21 -29.27
CA VAL A 101 10.98 -15.36 -29.66
C VAL A 101 10.73 -15.59 -31.15
N ASP A 102 11.68 -15.13 -31.97
CA ASP A 102 11.85 -15.60 -33.34
C ASP A 102 12.20 -17.09 -33.25
N VAL A 103 11.19 -17.94 -33.44
CA VAL A 103 11.37 -19.39 -33.59
C VAL A 103 11.97 -19.61 -34.97
N LEU A 104 13.29 -19.75 -35.00
CA LEU A 104 14.02 -20.25 -36.14
C LEU A 104 13.62 -21.71 -36.38
N VAL A 105 12.99 -21.95 -37.53
CA VAL A 105 12.56 -23.24 -38.08
C VAL A 105 13.75 -24.20 -38.27
N PRO A 106 13.65 -25.49 -37.89
CA PRO A 106 14.57 -26.50 -38.38
C PRO A 106 14.13 -27.06 -39.75
N VAL A 107 15.08 -27.13 -40.69
CA VAL A 107 15.01 -27.88 -41.97
C VAL A 107 15.50 -29.30 -41.78
#